data_AF-A0A9E4IYR6-F1
#
_entry.id   AF-A0A9E4IYR6-F1
#
_cell.length_a   1.000
_cell.length_b   1.000
_cell.length_c   1.000
_cell.angle_alpha   90.00
_cell.angle_beta   90.00
_cell.angle_gamma   90.00
#
_symmetry.space_group_name_H-M   'P 1'
#
loop_
_entity.id
_entity.type
_entity.pdbx_description
1 polymer ?
#
loop_
_entity_poly.entity_id
_entity_poly.type
_entity_poly.pdbx_seq_one_letter_code
_entity_poly.pdbx_strand_id
1 'polypeptide(L)'
;MDTFSYDAWDRLLVEVVAEDGKVDYERLAARGALLKEFVAGLDAASPDSRPELFGSEEDELAYWINAYNAFTLDAIVDEYPIRSVWKTRDGRFFQRRRHIAGGASLSLDDIEHEILRSDFAEPRIHFAINCGANGCPAVRPSAYRGEGLRDTLRQATEAFLANPWNCRVDHEAGKIFISRIFRMYAEDFAGGAGSTEKYRRGVLGFVAEHTGLDAERIAAYEVVYNTYDWGLNDTHRDPNIGPITFHEPVEHFAEADGELRELHLYEGNFCNRDCSWCTIQGSPDGWYQAYTPEVLDQALDSLAADGNLKFYGGEPTLHTPETVAAMRYVRERGFAGLITVFSNGIQAEKLISILESDPKSEAVLNYSIYHGRDAKPMPRYARDRLEEWARENPNRIFQGYKVLFHAGGGAEQEFDRDRESEYHGMGNRCLRCFPVLTTKGRFHACPFAAEVDSPHFDLGAVGTKSETVFGNYRSFLRWVDEELDPAAAARGVSSCEMCHRHLAELPVPEFAG
;
A
#
# COMPACT_ATOMS: atom_id res chain seq x y z
N MET A 1 14.13 -21.78 -38.27
CA MET A 1 14.39 -20.35 -38.05
C MET A 1 15.12 -20.29 -36.73
N ASP A 2 16.21 -19.52 -36.66
CA ASP A 2 16.91 -19.32 -35.40
C ASP A 2 15.99 -18.51 -34.47
N THR A 3 15.90 -18.92 -33.20
CA THR A 3 15.08 -18.25 -32.17
C THR A 3 15.98 -17.85 -31.01
N PHE A 4 15.55 -16.89 -30.19
CA PHE A 4 16.27 -16.51 -28.98
C PHE A 4 16.33 -17.70 -27.99
N SER A 5 17.53 -18.04 -27.51
CA SER A 5 17.72 -19.17 -26.58
C SER A 5 17.53 -18.73 -25.13
N TYR A 6 16.77 -19.54 -24.38
CA TYR A 6 16.55 -19.38 -22.94
C TYR A 6 17.21 -20.50 -22.12
N ASP A 7 18.15 -21.27 -22.69
CA ASP A 7 18.68 -22.48 -22.07
C ASP A 7 19.52 -22.21 -20.80
N ALA A 8 20.26 -21.10 -20.76
CA ALA A 8 20.95 -20.66 -19.54
C ALA A 8 19.96 -20.28 -18.44
N TRP A 9 18.84 -19.66 -18.82
CA TRP A 9 17.79 -19.22 -17.92
C TRP A 9 17.01 -20.40 -17.33
N ASP A 10 16.58 -21.35 -18.16
CA ASP A 10 15.92 -22.58 -17.70
C ASP A 10 16.80 -23.36 -16.71
N ARG A 11 18.10 -23.55 -17.05
CA ARG A 11 19.04 -24.23 -16.15
C ARG A 11 19.19 -23.51 -14.82
N LEU A 12 19.28 -22.18 -14.83
CA LEU A 12 19.37 -21.40 -13.61
C LEU A 12 18.10 -21.54 -12.76
N LEU A 13 16.93 -21.32 -13.35
CA LEU A 13 15.65 -21.33 -12.64
C LEU A 13 15.38 -22.68 -11.95
N VAL A 14 15.65 -23.79 -12.63
CA VAL A 14 15.53 -25.14 -12.04
C VAL A 14 16.43 -25.33 -10.81
N GLU A 15 17.58 -24.65 -10.75
CA GLU A 15 18.48 -24.75 -9.60
C GLU A 15 18.08 -23.87 -8.41
N VAL A 16 17.48 -22.71 -8.66
CA VAL A 16 17.32 -21.67 -7.62
C VAL A 16 15.87 -21.45 -7.20
N VAL A 17 14.89 -21.94 -7.96
CA VAL A 17 13.46 -21.78 -7.63
C VAL A 17 12.94 -23.04 -6.93
N ALA A 18 12.38 -22.86 -5.74
CA ALA A 18 11.76 -23.92 -4.96
C ALA A 18 10.38 -24.30 -5.50
N GLU A 19 9.81 -25.41 -5.01
CA GLU A 19 8.49 -25.91 -5.42
C GLU A 19 7.35 -24.91 -5.13
N ASP A 20 7.49 -24.11 -4.07
CA ASP A 20 6.53 -23.05 -3.73
C ASP A 20 6.78 -21.73 -4.49
N GLY A 21 7.73 -21.71 -5.42
CA GLY A 21 8.07 -20.55 -6.25
C GLY A 21 8.94 -19.50 -5.57
N LYS A 22 9.45 -19.77 -4.35
CA LYS A 22 10.47 -18.92 -3.71
C LYS A 22 11.84 -19.13 -4.31
N VAL A 23 12.73 -18.16 -4.12
CA VAL A 23 14.09 -18.17 -4.68
C VAL A 23 15.11 -18.41 -3.58
N ASP A 24 16.01 -19.37 -3.80
CA ASP A 24 17.20 -19.58 -2.98
C ASP A 24 18.29 -18.57 -3.40
N TYR A 25 18.25 -17.39 -2.79
CA TYR A 25 19.15 -16.29 -3.15
C TYR A 25 20.62 -16.57 -2.78
N GLU A 26 20.87 -17.35 -1.73
CA GLU A 26 22.21 -17.82 -1.39
C GLU A 26 22.77 -18.70 -2.51
N ARG A 27 21.98 -19.66 -2.99
CA ARG A 27 22.37 -20.51 -4.12
C ARG A 27 22.46 -19.73 -5.43
N LEU A 28 21.55 -18.79 -5.68
CA LEU A 28 21.60 -17.91 -6.85
C LEU A 28 22.89 -17.09 -6.90
N ALA A 29 23.30 -16.50 -5.77
CA ALA A 29 24.57 -15.78 -5.67
C ALA A 29 25.77 -16.69 -5.99
N ALA A 30 25.75 -17.95 -5.55
CA ALA A 30 26.76 -18.96 -5.89
C ALA A 30 26.70 -19.42 -7.36
N ARG A 31 25.57 -19.22 -8.06
CA ARG A 31 25.33 -19.56 -9.47
C ARG A 31 25.34 -18.36 -10.40
N GLY A 32 25.87 -17.21 -9.96
CA GLY A 32 25.87 -15.95 -10.72
C GLY A 32 26.46 -16.00 -12.13
N ALA A 33 27.24 -17.03 -12.50
CA ALA A 33 27.73 -17.21 -13.86
C ALA A 33 26.60 -17.45 -14.88
N LEU A 34 25.61 -18.31 -14.55
CA LEU A 34 24.47 -18.58 -15.44
C LEU A 34 23.56 -17.35 -15.58
N LEU A 35 23.37 -16.61 -14.48
CA LEU A 35 22.59 -15.37 -14.50
C LEU A 35 23.26 -14.33 -15.40
N LYS A 36 24.58 -14.14 -15.26
CA LYS A 36 25.36 -13.22 -16.10
C LYS A 36 25.38 -13.64 -17.57
N GLU A 37 25.46 -14.94 -17.86
CA GLU A 37 25.35 -15.47 -19.23
C GLU A 37 24.01 -15.08 -19.85
N PHE A 38 22.90 -15.27 -19.13
CA PHE A 38 21.58 -14.92 -19.63
C PHE A 38 21.39 -13.40 -19.77
N VAL A 39 21.80 -12.61 -18.79
CA VAL A 39 21.76 -11.13 -18.84
C VAL A 39 22.56 -10.59 -20.04
N ALA A 40 23.72 -11.18 -20.34
CA ALA A 40 24.49 -10.81 -21.54
C ALA A 40 23.76 -11.20 -22.85
N GLY A 41 22.99 -12.29 -22.84
CA GLY A 41 22.13 -12.67 -23.96
C GLY A 41 21.03 -11.66 -24.25
N LEU A 42 20.39 -11.11 -23.20
CA LEU A 42 19.39 -10.05 -23.31
C LEU A 42 19.98 -8.75 -23.89
N ASP A 43 21.23 -8.41 -23.59
CA ASP A 43 21.91 -7.29 -24.25
C ASP A 43 22.15 -7.58 -25.75
N ALA A 44 22.62 -8.80 -26.06
CA ALA A 44 23.03 -9.17 -27.42
C ALA A 44 21.87 -9.23 -28.44
N ALA A 45 20.65 -9.54 -28.01
CA ALA A 45 19.48 -9.62 -28.88
C ALA A 45 18.18 -9.32 -28.14
N SER A 46 17.36 -8.44 -28.72
CA SER A 46 16.03 -8.04 -28.26
C SER A 46 15.06 -7.97 -29.45
N PRO A 47 13.74 -7.90 -29.21
CA PRO A 47 12.75 -7.64 -30.25
C PRO A 47 13.10 -6.49 -31.19
N ASP A 48 13.59 -5.37 -30.64
CA ASP A 48 13.95 -4.20 -31.45
C ASP A 48 15.26 -4.35 -32.22
N SER A 49 16.26 -5.01 -31.62
CA SER A 49 17.61 -5.09 -32.20
C SER A 49 17.77 -6.23 -33.20
N ARG A 50 17.05 -7.34 -32.99
CA ARG A 50 17.12 -8.58 -33.77
C ARG A 50 15.70 -9.16 -33.99
N PRO A 51 14.77 -8.42 -34.63
CA PRO A 51 13.37 -8.83 -34.78
C PRO A 51 13.20 -10.18 -35.49
N GLU A 52 14.17 -10.60 -36.32
CA GLU A 52 14.11 -11.89 -36.99
C GLU A 52 14.19 -13.12 -36.06
N LEU A 53 14.56 -12.92 -34.79
CA LEU A 53 14.58 -13.95 -33.76
C LEU A 53 13.25 -14.05 -32.98
N PHE A 54 12.33 -13.10 -33.18
CA PHE A 54 11.05 -12.98 -32.47
C PHE A 54 9.92 -12.98 -33.51
N GLY A 55 9.29 -14.14 -33.71
CA GLY A 55 8.38 -14.37 -34.83
C GLY A 55 6.96 -13.87 -34.60
N SER A 56 6.60 -13.55 -33.36
CA SER A 56 5.28 -13.05 -32.96
C SER A 56 5.35 -12.10 -31.76
N GLU A 57 4.26 -11.38 -31.52
CA GLU A 57 4.07 -10.54 -30.31
C GLU A 57 4.25 -11.36 -29.03
N GLU A 58 3.86 -12.64 -29.01
CA GLU A 58 4.11 -13.52 -27.88
C GLU A 58 5.59 -13.82 -27.66
N ASP A 59 6.42 -13.88 -28.70
CA ASP A 59 7.87 -14.02 -28.51
C ASP A 59 8.47 -12.76 -27.88
N GLU A 60 7.99 -11.58 -28.27
CA GLU A 60 8.42 -10.30 -27.71
C GLU A 60 7.97 -10.13 -26.24
N LEU A 61 6.71 -10.47 -25.93
CA LEU A 61 6.20 -10.45 -24.57
C LEU A 61 6.95 -11.44 -23.67
N ALA A 62 7.20 -12.66 -24.17
CA ALA A 62 8.00 -13.65 -23.44
C ALA A 62 9.40 -13.13 -23.15
N TYR A 63 10.04 -12.46 -24.10
CA TYR A 63 11.35 -11.86 -23.92
C TYR A 63 11.34 -10.84 -22.78
N TRP A 64 10.41 -9.88 -22.79
CA TRP A 64 10.36 -8.83 -21.77
C TRP A 64 9.98 -9.35 -20.38
N ILE A 65 9.11 -10.35 -20.26
CA ILE A 65 8.81 -11.01 -18.98
C ILE A 65 10.08 -11.68 -18.41
N ASN A 66 10.81 -12.42 -19.24
CA ASN A 66 12.05 -13.06 -18.80
C ASN A 66 13.13 -12.03 -18.48
N ALA A 67 13.22 -10.93 -19.24
CA ALA A 67 14.17 -9.85 -18.98
C ALA A 67 13.91 -9.19 -17.62
N TYR A 68 12.65 -8.82 -17.33
CA TYR A 68 12.27 -8.27 -16.03
C TYR A 68 12.66 -9.23 -14.89
N ASN A 69 12.28 -10.51 -15.00
CA ASN A 69 12.57 -11.50 -13.96
C ASN A 69 14.08 -11.69 -13.75
N ALA A 70 14.86 -11.81 -14.83
CA ALA A 70 16.31 -11.97 -14.73
C ALA A 70 17.00 -10.72 -14.15
N PHE A 71 16.59 -9.53 -14.58
CA PHE A 71 17.13 -8.27 -14.06
C PHE A 71 16.76 -8.03 -12.60
N THR A 72 15.57 -8.46 -12.16
CA THR A 72 15.18 -8.45 -10.75
C THR A 72 16.09 -9.36 -9.93
N LEU A 73 16.30 -10.61 -10.37
CA LEU A 73 17.20 -11.54 -9.67
C LEU A 73 18.64 -11.01 -9.59
N ASP A 74 19.14 -10.43 -10.69
CA ASP A 74 20.48 -9.83 -10.76
C ASP A 74 20.61 -8.59 -9.85
N ALA A 75 19.56 -7.76 -9.78
CA ALA A 75 19.48 -6.64 -8.86
C ALA A 75 19.53 -7.07 -7.39
N ILE A 76 18.79 -8.12 -7.02
CA ILE A 76 18.75 -8.63 -5.64
C ILE A 76 20.10 -9.22 -5.23
N VAL A 77 20.74 -10.01 -6.10
CA VAL A 77 22.03 -10.67 -5.80
C VAL A 77 23.10 -9.67 -5.40
N ASP A 78 23.16 -8.51 -6.06
CA ASP A 78 24.18 -7.50 -5.77
C ASP A 78 23.95 -6.75 -4.45
N GLU A 79 22.72 -6.77 -3.93
CA GLU A 79 22.41 -6.20 -2.61
C GLU A 79 22.31 -7.27 -1.52
N TYR A 80 22.35 -8.55 -1.88
CA TYR A 80 22.15 -9.67 -0.96
C TYR A 80 23.23 -9.71 0.12
N PRO A 81 22.89 -9.89 1.42
CA PRO A 81 21.56 -10.18 1.96
C PRO A 81 20.71 -8.91 2.23
N ILE A 82 19.60 -8.76 1.50
CA ILE A 82 18.52 -7.81 1.82
C ILE A 82 17.32 -8.54 2.43
N ARG A 83 16.50 -7.82 3.20
CA ARG A 83 15.26 -8.37 3.79
C ARG A 83 14.01 -8.09 2.96
N SER A 84 14.09 -7.15 2.02
CA SER A 84 12.96 -6.67 1.22
C SER A 84 13.48 -5.79 0.07
N VAL A 85 12.93 -5.98 -1.13
CA VAL A 85 13.18 -5.14 -2.31
C VAL A 85 12.60 -3.72 -2.16
N TRP A 86 11.55 -3.58 -1.36
CA TRP A 86 10.94 -2.28 -1.03
C TRP A 86 11.75 -1.47 -0.02
N LYS A 87 12.62 -2.14 0.74
CA LYS A 87 13.45 -1.54 1.80
C LYS A 87 14.93 -1.63 1.42
N THR A 88 15.30 -1.22 0.21
CA THR A 88 16.71 -1.09 -0.20
C THR A 88 17.26 0.27 0.23
N ARG A 89 18.60 0.41 0.18
CA ARG A 89 19.37 1.51 0.81
C ARG A 89 18.87 2.94 0.50
N ASP A 90 18.18 3.14 -0.60
CA ASP A 90 17.67 4.43 -1.07
C ASP A 90 16.23 4.38 -1.60
N GLY A 91 15.48 3.29 -1.34
CA GLY A 91 14.07 3.17 -1.74
C GLY A 91 13.80 3.15 -3.24
N ARG A 92 14.85 3.12 -4.08
CA ARG A 92 14.74 3.19 -5.53
C ARG A 92 15.16 1.88 -6.21
N PHE A 93 14.85 0.74 -5.60
CA PHE A 93 15.29 -0.56 -6.12
C PHE A 93 14.95 -0.72 -7.61
N PHE A 94 13.71 -0.39 -7.98
CA PHE A 94 13.18 -0.57 -9.32
C PHE A 94 13.65 0.50 -10.32
N GLN A 95 13.95 1.72 -9.86
CA GLN A 95 14.36 2.85 -10.72
C GLN A 95 15.88 3.02 -10.85
N ARG A 96 16.64 2.57 -9.84
CA ARG A 96 18.07 2.91 -9.70
C ARG A 96 18.95 2.09 -10.62
N ARG A 97 18.81 0.78 -10.56
CA ARG A 97 19.66 -0.11 -11.35
C ARG A 97 19.14 -0.10 -12.77
N ARG A 98 20.05 0.14 -13.70
CA ARG A 98 19.76 0.03 -15.13
C ARG A 98 20.51 -1.15 -15.69
N HIS A 99 19.78 -2.01 -16.40
CA HIS A 99 20.30 -3.11 -17.18
C HIS A 99 20.32 -2.73 -18.65
N ILE A 100 20.99 -3.53 -19.47
CA ILE A 100 21.02 -3.32 -20.93
C ILE A 100 20.28 -4.47 -21.59
N ALA A 101 19.30 -4.15 -22.43
CA ALA A 101 18.57 -5.10 -23.26
C ALA A 101 18.55 -4.58 -24.71
N GLY A 102 19.14 -5.32 -25.65
CA GLY A 102 19.29 -4.88 -27.04
C GLY A 102 19.98 -3.53 -27.22
N GLY A 103 20.98 -3.22 -26.38
CA GLY A 103 21.66 -1.92 -26.37
C GLY A 103 20.88 -0.76 -25.71
N ALA A 104 19.63 -0.96 -25.30
CA ALA A 104 18.88 0.03 -24.53
C ALA A 104 19.17 -0.11 -23.03
N SER A 105 19.58 0.98 -22.38
CA SER A 105 19.70 1.02 -20.92
C SER A 105 18.31 1.24 -20.32
N LEU A 106 17.83 0.33 -19.46
CA LEU A 106 16.46 0.31 -18.92
C LEU A 106 16.48 -0.01 -17.41
N SER A 107 15.59 0.63 -16.65
CA SER A 107 15.28 0.23 -15.26
C SER A 107 14.21 -0.87 -15.21
N LEU A 108 13.96 -1.47 -14.04
CA LEU A 108 12.84 -2.41 -13.87
C LEU A 108 11.49 -1.71 -14.07
N ASP A 109 11.38 -0.47 -13.57
CA ASP A 109 10.21 0.39 -13.81
C ASP A 109 10.01 0.65 -15.31
N ASP A 110 11.08 0.93 -16.06
CA ASP A 110 11.00 1.19 -17.51
C ASP A 110 10.42 -0.05 -18.23
N ILE A 111 10.88 -1.25 -17.86
CA ILE A 111 10.39 -2.49 -18.48
C ILE A 111 8.94 -2.78 -18.09
N GLU A 112 8.57 -2.59 -16.83
CA GLU A 112 7.21 -2.85 -16.37
C GLU A 112 6.20 -1.84 -16.93
N HIS A 113 6.46 -0.55 -16.76
CA HIS A 113 5.49 0.50 -17.06
C HIS A 113 5.50 0.91 -18.54
N GLU A 114 6.67 1.13 -19.12
CA GLU A 114 6.78 1.69 -20.48
C GLU A 114 6.73 0.62 -21.57
N ILE A 115 7.05 -0.63 -21.25
CA ILE A 115 7.07 -1.74 -22.23
C ILE A 115 5.94 -2.73 -21.95
N LEU A 116 6.00 -3.47 -20.84
CA LEU A 116 5.06 -4.57 -20.57
C LEU A 116 3.61 -4.10 -20.42
N ARG A 117 3.38 -3.05 -19.63
CA ARG A 117 2.02 -2.52 -19.40
C ARG A 117 1.50 -1.70 -20.58
N SER A 118 2.37 -0.93 -21.24
CA SER A 118 1.98 -0.05 -22.36
C SER A 118 1.74 -0.80 -23.66
N ASP A 119 2.71 -1.62 -24.11
CA ASP A 119 2.72 -2.12 -25.48
C ASP A 119 1.84 -3.36 -25.69
N PHE A 120 1.64 -4.17 -24.64
CA PHE A 120 0.99 -5.48 -24.76
C PHE A 120 -0.46 -5.54 -24.24
N ALA A 121 -0.87 -4.58 -23.40
CA ALA A 121 -2.20 -4.55 -22.77
C ALA A 121 -2.65 -5.91 -22.20
N GLU A 122 -1.72 -6.67 -21.61
CA GLU A 122 -1.92 -8.04 -21.16
C GLU A 122 -1.90 -8.08 -19.62
N PRO A 123 -3.05 -8.03 -18.93
CA PRO A 123 -3.10 -7.93 -17.46
C PRO A 123 -2.48 -9.12 -16.74
N ARG A 124 -2.34 -10.28 -17.40
CA ARG A 124 -1.78 -11.48 -16.77
C ARG A 124 -0.26 -11.40 -16.57
N ILE A 125 0.42 -10.38 -17.09
CA ILE A 125 1.84 -10.13 -16.79
C ILE A 125 2.07 -10.00 -15.28
N HIS A 126 1.11 -9.45 -14.52
CA HIS A 126 1.19 -9.27 -13.06
C HIS A 126 1.26 -10.58 -12.28
N PHE A 127 1.00 -11.71 -12.93
CA PHE A 127 1.13 -13.05 -12.37
C PHE A 127 2.37 -13.80 -12.91
N ALA A 128 3.15 -13.15 -13.78
CA ALA A 128 4.31 -13.72 -14.45
C ALA A 128 5.62 -12.98 -14.16
N ILE A 129 5.55 -11.68 -13.88
CA ILE A 129 6.69 -10.92 -13.37
C ILE A 129 6.76 -11.03 -11.85
N ASN A 130 7.96 -11.23 -11.33
CA ASN A 130 8.24 -11.31 -9.91
C ASN A 130 9.22 -10.20 -9.51
N CYS A 131 8.73 -9.31 -8.67
CA CYS A 131 9.41 -8.15 -8.13
C CYS A 131 10.40 -8.46 -6.99
N GLY A 132 10.48 -9.72 -6.53
CA GLY A 132 11.27 -10.16 -5.38
C GLY A 132 10.53 -10.11 -4.03
N ALA A 133 9.27 -9.67 -3.99
CA ALA A 133 8.46 -9.67 -2.78
C ALA A 133 7.80 -11.04 -2.52
N ASN A 134 7.56 -11.40 -1.26
CA ASN A 134 6.85 -12.62 -0.89
C ASN A 134 5.34 -12.53 -1.20
N GLY A 135 4.80 -11.32 -1.33
CA GLY A 135 3.46 -11.08 -1.87
C GLY A 135 3.38 -11.13 -3.40
N CYS A 136 4.51 -11.17 -4.12
CA CYS A 136 4.55 -11.33 -5.57
C CYS A 136 4.13 -12.77 -5.95
N PRO A 137 3.72 -13.02 -7.21
CA PRO A 137 3.42 -14.37 -7.70
C PRO A 137 4.62 -15.31 -7.59
N ALA A 138 4.37 -16.61 -7.49
CA ALA A 138 5.43 -17.62 -7.50
C ALA A 138 6.34 -17.45 -8.74
N VAL A 139 7.67 -17.49 -8.54
CA VAL A 139 8.60 -17.52 -9.68
C VAL A 139 8.42 -18.84 -10.40
N ARG A 140 8.26 -18.78 -11.73
CA ARG A 140 8.18 -19.99 -12.55
C ARG A 140 9.57 -20.63 -12.67
N PRO A 141 9.73 -21.96 -12.43
CA PRO A 141 11.02 -22.65 -12.54
C PRO A 141 11.42 -22.94 -14.00
N SER A 142 11.00 -22.10 -14.95
CA SER A 142 11.33 -22.19 -16.38
C SER A 142 11.03 -20.85 -17.07
N ALA A 143 11.70 -20.61 -18.20
CA ALA A 143 11.53 -19.46 -19.07
C ALA A 143 10.15 -19.37 -19.71
N TYR A 144 9.61 -18.15 -19.83
CA TYR A 144 8.45 -17.88 -20.68
C TYR A 144 8.85 -17.96 -22.16
N ARG A 145 7.96 -18.47 -23.01
CA ARG A 145 8.22 -18.69 -24.45
C ARG A 145 6.99 -18.26 -25.24
N GLY A 146 7.16 -17.74 -26.45
CA GLY A 146 6.03 -17.28 -27.26
C GLY A 146 5.04 -18.40 -27.58
N GLU A 147 5.56 -19.59 -27.90
CA GLU A 147 4.73 -20.79 -28.06
C GLU A 147 3.98 -21.12 -26.75
N GLY A 148 2.65 -21.01 -26.78
CA GLY A 148 1.79 -21.29 -25.63
C GLY A 148 1.85 -20.24 -24.51
N LEU A 149 2.38 -19.03 -24.78
CA LEU A 149 2.54 -18.01 -23.75
C LEU A 149 1.22 -17.68 -23.06
N ARG A 150 0.15 -17.41 -23.82
CA ARG A 150 -1.14 -17.01 -23.24
C ARG A 150 -1.73 -18.06 -22.32
N ASP A 151 -1.56 -19.35 -22.65
CA ASP A 151 -1.95 -20.45 -21.76
C ASP A 151 -1.07 -20.53 -20.51
N THR A 152 0.22 -20.24 -20.64
CA THR A 152 1.15 -20.17 -19.51
C THR A 152 0.78 -19.04 -18.56
N LEU A 153 0.44 -17.86 -19.08
CA LEU A 153 -0.02 -16.69 -18.31
C LEU A 153 -1.36 -16.95 -17.61
N ARG A 154 -2.31 -17.59 -18.31
CA ARG A 154 -3.58 -18.02 -17.71
C ARG A 154 -3.34 -18.98 -16.54
N GLN A 155 -2.51 -20.00 -16.71
CA GLN A 155 -2.19 -20.96 -15.64
C GLN A 155 -1.51 -20.30 -14.44
N ALA A 156 -0.60 -19.35 -14.67
CA ALA A 156 0.03 -18.59 -13.58
C ALA A 156 -1.01 -17.77 -12.79
N THR A 157 -1.95 -17.14 -13.49
CA THR A 157 -3.06 -16.38 -12.89
C THR A 157 -3.97 -17.26 -12.05
N GLU A 158 -4.39 -18.40 -12.60
CA GLU A 158 -5.24 -19.39 -11.92
C GLU A 158 -4.53 -19.97 -10.68
N ALA A 159 -3.25 -20.32 -10.80
CA ALA A 159 -2.46 -20.81 -9.67
C ALA A 159 -2.31 -19.76 -8.56
N PHE A 160 -2.09 -18.48 -8.93
CA PHE A 160 -2.03 -17.38 -7.97
C PHE A 160 -3.35 -17.22 -7.21
N LEU A 161 -4.48 -17.23 -7.92
CA LEU A 161 -5.83 -17.08 -7.34
C LEU A 161 -6.29 -18.34 -6.58
N ALA A 162 -5.75 -19.51 -6.87
CA ALA A 162 -6.04 -20.73 -6.11
C ALA A 162 -5.49 -20.70 -4.67
N ASN A 163 -4.52 -19.83 -4.39
CA ASN A 163 -3.97 -19.66 -3.05
C ASN A 163 -4.95 -18.85 -2.16
N PRO A 164 -5.44 -19.40 -1.02
CA PRO A 164 -6.36 -18.69 -0.12
C PRO A 164 -5.85 -17.37 0.45
N TRP A 165 -4.52 -17.17 0.49
CA TRP A 165 -3.92 -15.87 0.84
C TRP A 165 -4.11 -14.81 -0.24
N ASN A 166 -4.29 -15.22 -1.50
CA ASN A 166 -4.39 -14.32 -2.64
C ASN A 166 -5.83 -14.17 -3.14
N CYS A 167 -6.67 -15.19 -2.99
CA CYS A 167 -8.10 -15.11 -3.26
C CYS A 167 -8.89 -16.10 -2.39
N ARG A 168 -9.87 -15.59 -1.65
CA ARG A 168 -10.81 -16.38 -0.84
C ARG A 168 -12.18 -15.71 -0.86
N VAL A 169 -13.24 -16.51 -0.98
CA VAL A 169 -14.62 -16.03 -0.89
C VAL A 169 -15.25 -16.49 0.42
N ASP A 170 -15.94 -15.57 1.09
CA ASP A 170 -16.82 -15.85 2.23
C ASP A 170 -18.26 -15.52 1.83
N HIS A 171 -18.97 -16.56 1.39
CA HIS A 171 -20.34 -16.41 0.92
C HIS A 171 -21.34 -16.07 2.01
N GLU A 172 -21.07 -16.44 3.26
CA GLU A 172 -21.96 -16.17 4.40
C GLU A 172 -21.84 -14.71 4.82
N ALA A 173 -20.61 -14.20 4.89
CA ALA A 173 -20.34 -12.81 5.21
C ALA A 173 -20.52 -11.85 4.02
N GLY A 174 -20.73 -12.37 2.80
CA GLY A 174 -20.81 -11.57 1.58
C GLY A 174 -19.50 -10.83 1.29
N LYS A 175 -18.36 -11.50 1.45
CA LYS A 175 -17.02 -10.91 1.26
C LYS A 175 -16.18 -11.69 0.27
N ILE A 176 -15.28 -10.99 -0.41
CA ILE A 176 -14.21 -11.58 -1.19
C ILE A 176 -12.88 -10.93 -0.79
N PHE A 177 -11.92 -11.77 -0.44
CA PHE A 177 -10.57 -11.40 -0.04
C PHE A 177 -9.67 -11.59 -1.24
N ILE A 178 -9.04 -10.54 -1.78
CA ILE A 178 -8.15 -10.63 -2.96
C ILE A 178 -6.81 -9.94 -2.71
N SER A 179 -5.76 -10.38 -3.43
CA SER A 179 -4.44 -9.76 -3.35
C SER A 179 -4.48 -8.28 -3.72
N ARG A 180 -3.65 -7.49 -3.02
CA ARG A 180 -3.44 -6.07 -3.31
C ARG A 180 -2.93 -5.78 -4.72
N ILE A 181 -2.37 -6.77 -5.44
CA ILE A 181 -1.99 -6.61 -6.86
C ILE A 181 -3.15 -6.04 -7.67
N PHE A 182 -4.38 -6.53 -7.43
CA PHE A 182 -5.59 -6.04 -8.09
C PHE A 182 -5.91 -4.57 -7.81
N ARG A 183 -5.37 -4.03 -6.73
CA ARG A 183 -5.50 -2.63 -6.39
C ARG A 183 -4.38 -1.78 -6.95
N MET A 184 -3.13 -2.25 -6.88
CA MET A 184 -1.95 -1.51 -7.38
C MET A 184 -2.02 -1.32 -8.89
N TYR A 185 -2.58 -2.30 -9.61
CA TYR A 185 -2.69 -2.29 -11.07
C TYR A 185 -4.14 -2.38 -11.54
N ALA A 186 -5.07 -1.79 -10.78
CA ALA A 186 -6.50 -1.87 -11.06
C ALA A 186 -6.86 -1.45 -12.50
N GLU A 187 -6.13 -0.48 -13.05
CA GLU A 187 -6.30 0.00 -14.43
C GLU A 187 -6.04 -1.07 -15.48
N ASP A 188 -5.10 -1.97 -15.23
CA ASP A 188 -4.74 -3.03 -16.18
C ASP A 188 -5.83 -4.11 -16.21
N PHE A 189 -6.50 -4.36 -15.07
CA PHE A 189 -7.60 -5.33 -14.97
C PHE A 189 -8.96 -4.78 -15.41
N ALA A 190 -9.20 -3.48 -15.20
CA ALA A 190 -10.52 -2.87 -15.41
C ALA A 190 -10.59 -1.86 -16.57
N GLY A 191 -9.45 -1.51 -17.18
CA GLY A 191 -9.33 -0.48 -18.20
C GLY A 191 -9.36 0.95 -17.63
N GLY A 192 -9.08 1.94 -18.50
CA GLY A 192 -8.89 3.35 -18.13
C GLY A 192 -10.15 4.18 -17.84
N ALA A 193 -11.16 3.64 -17.14
CA ALA A 193 -12.45 4.31 -16.96
C ALA A 193 -12.89 4.51 -15.50
N GLY A 194 -12.48 5.63 -14.89
CA GLY A 194 -13.42 6.70 -14.48
C GLY A 194 -14.22 6.63 -13.18
N SER A 195 -14.08 5.62 -12.31
CA SER A 195 -14.47 5.68 -10.87
C SER A 195 -14.04 4.44 -10.08
N THR A 196 -13.93 4.55 -8.75
CA THR A 196 -13.62 3.42 -7.85
C THR A 196 -14.53 2.19 -8.04
N GLU A 197 -15.84 2.37 -8.23
CA GLU A 197 -16.79 1.26 -8.47
C GLU A 197 -16.55 0.56 -9.82
N LYS A 198 -16.14 1.29 -10.87
CA LYS A 198 -15.83 0.66 -12.16
C LYS A 198 -14.56 -0.18 -12.07
N TYR A 199 -13.52 0.33 -11.42
CA TYR A 199 -12.30 -0.43 -11.15
C TYR A 199 -12.61 -1.72 -10.38
N ARG A 200 -13.40 -1.59 -9.30
CA ARG A 200 -13.86 -2.73 -8.50
C ARG A 200 -14.58 -3.78 -9.35
N ARG A 201 -15.51 -3.39 -10.22
CA ARG A 201 -16.24 -4.32 -11.10
C ARG A 201 -15.34 -5.00 -12.11
N GLY A 202 -14.42 -4.27 -12.73
CA GLY A 202 -13.47 -4.85 -13.69
C GLY A 202 -12.55 -5.88 -13.03
N VAL A 203 -12.00 -5.55 -11.86
CA VAL A 203 -11.21 -6.48 -11.04
C VAL A 203 -12.00 -7.75 -10.71
N LEU A 204 -13.24 -7.61 -10.22
CA LEU A 204 -14.08 -8.77 -9.91
C LEU A 204 -14.45 -9.59 -11.15
N GLY A 205 -14.64 -8.94 -12.29
CA GLY A 205 -14.83 -9.62 -13.57
C GLY A 205 -13.61 -10.48 -13.95
N PHE A 206 -12.42 -9.91 -13.86
CA PHE A 206 -11.16 -10.63 -14.11
C PHE A 206 -10.97 -11.81 -13.15
N VAL A 207 -11.25 -11.61 -11.85
CA VAL A 207 -11.19 -12.69 -10.85
C VAL A 207 -12.19 -13.78 -11.20
N ALA A 208 -13.45 -13.43 -11.47
CA ALA A 208 -14.49 -14.39 -11.83
C ALA A 208 -14.13 -15.23 -13.05
N GLU A 209 -13.55 -14.62 -14.09
CA GLU A 209 -13.08 -15.29 -15.30
C GLU A 209 -12.06 -16.39 -14.99
N HIS A 210 -11.09 -16.11 -14.11
CA HIS A 210 -9.97 -17.02 -13.82
C HIS A 210 -10.24 -17.97 -12.64
N THR A 211 -11.28 -17.73 -11.83
CA THR A 211 -11.66 -18.65 -10.74
C THR A 211 -12.92 -19.46 -11.05
N GLY A 212 -13.67 -19.10 -12.11
CA GLY A 212 -15.00 -19.65 -12.40
C GLY A 212 -16.08 -19.23 -11.39
N LEU A 213 -15.87 -18.11 -10.68
CA LEU A 213 -16.87 -17.58 -9.75
C LEU A 213 -18.00 -16.89 -10.54
N ASP A 214 -19.19 -16.81 -9.94
CA ASP A 214 -20.29 -16.03 -10.51
C ASP A 214 -20.00 -14.54 -10.31
N ALA A 215 -19.72 -13.84 -11.42
CA ALA A 215 -19.36 -12.43 -11.45
C ALA A 215 -20.46 -11.52 -10.85
N GLU A 216 -21.72 -11.80 -11.15
CA GLU A 216 -22.86 -11.01 -10.65
C GLU A 216 -23.02 -11.19 -9.13
N ARG A 217 -22.82 -12.41 -8.65
CA ARG A 217 -22.87 -12.70 -7.22
C ARG A 217 -21.77 -11.98 -6.45
N ILE A 218 -20.52 -12.07 -6.91
CA ILE A 218 -19.39 -11.44 -6.20
C ILE A 218 -19.35 -9.93 -6.38
N ALA A 219 -19.98 -9.37 -7.42
CA ALA A 219 -20.14 -7.92 -7.59
C ALA A 219 -20.93 -7.26 -6.44
N ALA A 220 -21.73 -8.03 -5.68
CA ALA A 220 -22.41 -7.56 -4.48
C ALA A 220 -21.57 -7.71 -3.20
N TYR A 221 -20.40 -8.36 -3.25
CA TYR A 221 -19.60 -8.67 -2.06
C TYR A 221 -18.64 -7.54 -1.69
N GLU A 222 -18.43 -7.33 -0.40
CA GLU A 222 -17.37 -6.47 0.11
C GLU A 222 -16.01 -7.01 -0.36
N VAL A 223 -15.23 -6.19 -1.08
CA VAL A 223 -13.86 -6.53 -1.46
C VAL A 223 -12.93 -6.14 -0.31
N VAL A 224 -12.17 -7.11 0.18
CA VAL A 224 -11.14 -6.93 1.19
C VAL A 224 -9.80 -7.21 0.52
N TYR A 225 -8.93 -6.21 0.45
CA TYR A 225 -7.58 -6.42 -0.09
C TYR A 225 -6.67 -7.02 1.00
N ASN A 226 -5.99 -8.11 0.67
CA ASN A 226 -5.05 -8.77 1.58
C ASN A 226 -3.76 -7.96 1.71
N THR A 227 -3.09 -8.08 2.86
CA THR A 227 -1.82 -7.40 3.06
C THR A 227 -0.75 -7.94 2.12
N TYR A 228 -0.03 -7.03 1.49
CA TYR A 228 1.05 -7.37 0.58
C TYR A 228 2.37 -7.52 1.34
N ASP A 229 2.96 -8.71 1.29
CA ASP A 229 4.22 -8.99 2.00
C ASP A 229 5.43 -8.54 1.16
N TRP A 230 5.88 -7.31 1.40
CA TRP A 230 7.09 -6.75 0.80
C TRP A 230 8.40 -7.42 1.26
N GLY A 231 8.37 -8.37 2.20
CA GLY A 231 9.55 -9.16 2.56
C GLY A 231 10.11 -9.91 1.35
N LEU A 232 11.43 -10.12 1.31
CA LEU A 232 12.08 -10.83 0.21
C LEU A 232 11.51 -12.26 0.07
N ASN A 233 11.22 -12.72 -1.15
CA ASN A 233 10.76 -14.10 -1.43
C ASN A 233 11.89 -15.15 -1.34
N ASP A 234 12.69 -15.08 -0.28
CA ASP A 234 13.83 -15.97 -0.03
C ASP A 234 13.37 -17.29 0.62
N THR A 235 13.90 -18.43 0.17
CA THR A 235 13.70 -19.74 0.80
C THR A 235 14.21 -19.78 2.25
N HIS A 236 15.19 -18.94 2.58
CA HIS A 236 15.78 -18.83 3.92
C HIS A 236 15.16 -17.69 4.74
N ARG A 237 14.07 -17.07 4.27
CA ARG A 237 13.40 -15.98 4.99
C ARG A 237 12.87 -16.47 6.34
N ASP A 238 13.35 -15.85 7.41
CA ASP A 238 12.64 -15.83 8.68
C ASP A 238 11.31 -15.09 8.47
N PRO A 239 10.13 -15.72 8.68
CA PRO A 239 8.82 -15.12 8.42
C PRO A 239 8.62 -13.85 9.25
N ASN A 240 9.10 -12.73 8.73
CA ASN A 240 8.96 -11.39 9.32
C ASN A 240 7.57 -10.79 9.06
N ILE A 241 6.57 -11.64 8.84
CA ILE A 241 5.19 -11.29 9.14
C ILE A 241 4.86 -12.05 10.41
N GLY A 242 5.00 -11.36 11.55
CA GLY A 242 4.23 -11.75 12.71
C GLY A 242 2.72 -11.73 12.35
N PRO A 243 1.84 -12.16 13.25
CA PRO A 243 0.39 -12.17 12.98
C PRO A 243 -0.19 -10.77 12.67
N ILE A 244 0.60 -9.72 12.91
CA ILE A 244 0.24 -8.34 12.62
C ILE A 244 0.99 -7.89 11.36
N THR A 245 0.23 -7.58 10.33
CA THR A 245 0.74 -7.24 8.98
C THR A 245 0.74 -5.71 8.77
N PHE A 246 1.28 -5.19 7.67
CA PHE A 246 1.24 -3.74 7.41
C PHE A 246 -0.17 -3.23 7.04
N HIS A 247 -0.56 -2.10 7.62
CA HIS A 247 -1.71 -1.32 7.21
C HIS A 247 -1.26 -0.43 6.08
N GLU A 248 -1.97 -0.53 4.97
CA GLU A 248 -1.78 0.37 3.85
C GLU A 248 -3.14 1.01 3.56
N PRO A 249 -3.22 2.34 3.33
CA PRO A 249 -4.43 3.13 3.14
C PRO A 249 -5.34 2.43 2.15
N VAL A 250 -6.66 2.45 2.34
CA VAL A 250 -7.56 1.48 1.70
C VAL A 250 -8.08 1.95 0.34
N GLU A 251 -7.95 3.23 -0.02
CA GLU A 251 -8.30 3.72 -1.37
C GLU A 251 -7.34 4.81 -1.90
N HIS A 252 -7.10 4.81 -3.21
CA HIS A 252 -6.50 5.95 -3.92
C HIS A 252 -7.64 6.84 -4.37
N PHE A 253 -7.53 8.13 -4.06
CA PHE A 253 -8.50 9.11 -4.49
C PHE A 253 -8.32 9.43 -5.98
N ALA A 254 -9.34 9.21 -6.81
CA ALA A 254 -9.36 9.60 -8.22
C ALA A 254 -10.13 10.91 -8.41
N GLU A 255 -9.72 11.75 -9.37
CA GLU A 255 -10.35 13.06 -9.61
C GLU A 255 -11.85 12.96 -9.94
N ALA A 256 -12.25 11.83 -10.54
CA ALA A 256 -13.62 11.52 -10.93
C ALA A 256 -14.48 10.93 -9.80
N ASP A 257 -13.92 10.63 -8.63
CA ASP A 257 -14.71 10.16 -7.50
C ASP A 257 -15.72 11.25 -7.08
N GLY A 258 -16.89 10.81 -6.59
CA GLY A 258 -18.02 11.68 -6.25
C GLY A 258 -18.27 11.84 -4.75
N GLU A 259 -17.53 11.10 -3.91
CA GLU A 259 -17.72 11.02 -2.47
C GLU A 259 -16.39 10.73 -1.77
N LEU A 260 -16.27 11.08 -0.48
CA LEU A 260 -15.15 10.62 0.33
C LEU A 260 -15.32 9.15 0.65
N ARG A 261 -14.21 8.42 0.66
CA ARG A 261 -14.17 6.99 0.97
C ARG A 261 -13.40 6.68 2.24
N GLU A 262 -12.67 7.68 2.75
CA GLU A 262 -11.82 7.59 3.92
C GLU A 262 -11.96 8.90 4.72
N LEU A 263 -12.28 8.82 6.01
CA LEU A 263 -12.43 9.99 6.89
C LEU A 263 -11.89 9.68 8.28
N HIS A 264 -11.00 10.53 8.79
CA HIS A 264 -10.53 10.44 10.17
C HIS A 264 -11.50 11.18 11.10
N LEU A 265 -11.80 10.58 12.25
CA LEU A 265 -12.44 11.23 13.38
C LEU A 265 -11.37 11.54 14.43
N TYR A 266 -11.27 12.82 14.81
CA TYR A 266 -10.24 13.31 15.72
C TYR A 266 -10.81 13.78 17.06
N GLU A 267 -10.48 13.05 18.13
CA GLU A 267 -11.02 13.24 19.49
C GLU A 267 -10.18 14.15 20.41
N GLY A 268 -9.02 14.58 19.93
CA GLY A 268 -8.03 15.35 20.69
C GLY A 268 -6.67 14.69 20.67
N ASN A 269 -5.73 15.25 21.44
CA ASN A 269 -4.32 14.83 21.46
C ASN A 269 -3.90 14.09 22.74
N PHE A 270 -4.82 13.86 23.69
CA PHE A 270 -4.50 13.20 24.95
C PHE A 270 -3.97 11.76 24.74
N CYS A 271 -2.71 11.54 25.13
CA CYS A 271 -2.02 10.28 24.91
C CYS A 271 -1.16 9.88 26.11
N ASN A 272 -1.11 8.58 26.41
CA ASN A 272 -0.23 8.00 27.44
C ASN A 272 1.21 7.78 26.93
N ARG A 273 1.61 8.48 25.87
CA ARG A 273 2.88 8.35 25.16
C ARG A 273 3.46 9.71 24.84
N ASP A 274 4.73 9.87 25.19
CA ASP A 274 5.54 10.99 24.79
C ASP A 274 6.48 10.57 23.64
N CYS A 275 5.89 10.32 22.47
CA CYS A 275 6.65 9.94 21.28
C CYS A 275 7.29 11.19 20.69
N SER A 276 8.60 11.17 20.49
CA SER A 276 9.33 12.32 19.95
C SER A 276 8.81 12.76 18.58
N TRP A 277 8.53 11.85 17.67
CA TRP A 277 8.06 12.14 16.31
C TRP A 277 6.56 12.48 16.22
N CYS A 278 5.84 12.64 17.34
CA CYS A 278 4.41 12.91 17.30
C CYS A 278 4.11 14.32 16.77
N THR A 279 3.26 14.43 15.75
CA THR A 279 2.86 15.72 15.16
C THR A 279 1.73 16.41 15.93
N ILE A 280 0.99 15.65 16.74
CA ILE A 280 -0.14 16.07 17.57
C ILE A 280 0.13 15.69 19.04
N GLN A 281 1.30 16.08 19.55
CA GLN A 281 1.78 15.69 20.88
C GLN A 281 0.93 16.33 21.99
N GLY A 282 0.13 15.51 22.69
CA GLY A 282 -0.64 15.92 23.87
C GLY A 282 -0.28 15.13 25.12
N SER A 283 0.95 14.68 25.28
CA SER A 283 1.39 14.05 26.53
C SER A 283 2.21 15.02 27.36
N PRO A 284 2.04 15.09 28.70
CA PRO A 284 1.02 14.42 29.51
C PRO A 284 -0.30 15.21 29.61
N ASP A 285 -0.33 16.47 29.17
CA ASP A 285 -1.39 17.46 29.46
C ASP A 285 -2.36 17.70 28.29
N GLY A 286 -2.47 16.75 27.37
CA GLY A 286 -3.35 16.85 26.22
C GLY A 286 -4.83 16.85 26.60
N TRP A 287 -5.66 17.07 25.60
CA TRP A 287 -7.10 17.19 25.77
C TRP A 287 -7.84 16.09 25.03
N TYR A 288 -9.04 15.81 25.54
CA TYR A 288 -9.99 14.87 24.95
C TYR A 288 -11.39 15.50 25.00
N GLN A 289 -12.15 15.30 23.93
CA GLN A 289 -13.56 15.62 23.88
C GLN A 289 -14.30 14.46 23.21
N ALA A 290 -15.42 14.04 23.76
CA ALA A 290 -16.25 13.00 23.13
C ALA A 290 -16.94 13.54 21.87
N TYR A 291 -17.14 12.68 20.87
CA TYR A 291 -17.94 12.99 19.69
C TYR A 291 -19.39 13.29 20.06
N THR A 292 -19.94 14.36 19.49
CA THR A 292 -21.37 14.67 19.63
C THR A 292 -22.17 13.97 18.52
N PRO A 293 -23.48 13.75 18.71
CA PRO A 293 -24.37 13.27 17.65
C PRO A 293 -24.22 14.04 16.33
N GLU A 294 -24.13 15.36 16.38
CA GLU A 294 -24.04 16.22 15.20
C GLU A 294 -22.74 15.99 14.42
N VAL A 295 -21.63 15.72 15.11
CA VAL A 295 -20.35 15.40 14.47
C VAL A 295 -20.42 14.02 13.80
N LEU A 296 -21.01 13.03 14.46
CA LEU A 296 -21.13 11.68 13.91
C LEU A 296 -22.10 11.63 12.72
N ASP A 297 -23.23 12.34 12.81
CA ASP A 297 -24.17 12.46 11.69
C ASP A 297 -23.51 13.15 10.49
N GLN A 298 -22.75 14.25 10.70
CA GLN A 298 -21.99 14.89 9.63
C GLN A 298 -20.94 13.95 9.01
N ALA A 299 -20.28 13.10 9.81
CA ALA A 299 -19.34 12.11 9.29
C ALA A 299 -20.02 11.13 8.33
N LEU A 300 -21.21 10.65 8.68
CA LEU A 300 -22.02 9.76 7.85
C LEU A 300 -22.50 10.43 6.56
N ASP A 301 -22.86 11.70 6.63
CA ASP A 301 -23.29 12.46 5.44
C ASP A 301 -22.14 12.74 4.47
N SER A 302 -20.90 12.73 4.95
CA SER A 302 -19.72 13.12 4.19
C SER A 302 -18.89 11.94 3.69
N LEU A 303 -19.16 10.73 4.17
CA LEU A 303 -18.41 9.51 3.87
C LEU A 303 -19.33 8.49 3.18
N ALA A 304 -18.82 7.81 2.15
CA ALA A 304 -19.51 6.70 1.52
C ALA A 304 -19.97 5.65 2.55
N ALA A 305 -21.16 5.09 2.38
CA ALA A 305 -21.74 4.16 3.34
C ALA A 305 -20.91 2.88 3.54
N ASP A 306 -20.12 2.49 2.52
CA ASP A 306 -19.18 1.38 2.50
C ASP A 306 -17.70 1.84 2.66
N GLY A 307 -17.45 3.12 2.91
CA GLY A 307 -16.12 3.69 3.11
C GLY A 307 -15.46 3.28 4.43
N ASN A 308 -14.44 4.00 4.85
CA ASN A 308 -13.70 3.72 6.08
C ASN A 308 -13.63 4.94 7.01
N LEU A 309 -14.15 4.74 8.22
CA LEU A 309 -14.19 5.73 9.28
C LEU A 309 -13.09 5.43 10.30
N LYS A 310 -12.15 6.35 10.46
CA LYS A 310 -10.91 6.10 11.22
C LYS A 310 -10.87 6.87 12.53
N PHE A 311 -10.92 6.18 13.66
CA PHE A 311 -10.71 6.78 14.98
C PHE A 311 -9.21 7.08 15.17
N TYR A 312 -8.88 8.36 15.26
CA TYR A 312 -7.52 8.89 15.23
C TYR A 312 -7.34 10.04 16.24
N GLY A 313 -6.09 10.32 16.63
CA GLY A 313 -5.72 11.46 17.45
C GLY A 313 -4.73 11.06 18.54
N GLY A 314 -5.12 11.28 19.79
CA GLY A 314 -4.42 10.81 20.98
C GLY A 314 -4.41 9.28 21.08
N GLU A 315 -4.82 8.72 22.22
CA GLU A 315 -4.95 7.26 22.37
C GLU A 315 -6.41 6.85 22.61
N PRO A 316 -7.13 6.32 21.59
CA PRO A 316 -8.52 5.89 21.73
C PRO A 316 -8.76 4.86 22.83
N THR A 317 -7.78 4.01 23.14
CA THR A 317 -7.93 3.03 24.23
C THR A 317 -7.95 3.66 25.63
N LEU A 318 -7.68 4.96 25.77
CA LEU A 318 -7.93 5.70 27.01
C LEU A 318 -9.40 6.09 27.19
N HIS A 319 -10.19 6.04 26.11
CA HIS A 319 -11.60 6.45 26.03
C HIS A 319 -12.47 5.33 25.41
N THR A 320 -12.20 4.08 25.82
CA THR A 320 -12.88 2.89 25.28
C THR A 320 -14.41 2.95 25.31
N PRO A 321 -15.07 3.33 26.43
CA PRO A 321 -16.53 3.40 26.46
C PRO A 321 -17.09 4.37 25.42
N GLU A 322 -16.46 5.52 25.26
CA GLU A 322 -16.87 6.57 24.33
C GLU A 322 -16.60 6.17 22.87
N THR A 323 -15.44 5.57 22.60
CA THR A 323 -15.09 5.03 21.27
C THR A 323 -16.12 3.98 20.84
N VAL A 324 -16.42 2.99 21.69
CA VAL A 324 -17.41 1.95 21.41
C VAL A 324 -18.82 2.54 21.25
N ALA A 325 -19.18 3.56 22.03
CA ALA A 325 -20.45 4.25 21.88
C ALA A 325 -20.57 4.96 20.52
N ALA A 326 -19.52 5.64 20.07
CA ALA A 326 -19.48 6.27 18.75
C ALA A 326 -19.55 5.25 17.60
N MET A 327 -18.81 4.14 17.71
CA MET A 327 -18.88 3.03 16.74
C MET A 327 -20.31 2.47 16.63
N ARG A 328 -20.96 2.20 17.78
CA ARG A 328 -22.35 1.73 17.80
C ARG A 328 -23.29 2.76 17.16
N TYR A 329 -23.12 4.04 17.49
CA TYR A 329 -23.97 5.13 17.00
C TYR A 329 -23.98 5.18 15.46
N VAL A 330 -22.81 5.08 14.81
CA VAL A 330 -22.72 5.11 13.35
C VAL A 330 -23.29 3.84 12.70
N ARG A 331 -23.13 2.67 13.34
CA ARG A 331 -23.75 1.42 12.87
C ARG A 331 -25.26 1.43 12.93
N GLU A 332 -25.84 1.95 14.01
CA GLU A 332 -27.30 2.07 14.16
C GLU A 332 -27.94 2.99 13.10
N ARG A 333 -27.13 3.83 12.46
CA ARG A 333 -27.53 4.73 11.35
C ARG A 333 -27.18 4.20 9.96
N GLY A 334 -26.76 2.94 9.87
CA GLY A 334 -26.60 2.24 8.59
C GLY A 334 -25.20 2.33 7.97
N PHE A 335 -24.19 2.82 8.68
CA PHE A 335 -22.80 2.75 8.20
C PHE A 335 -22.38 1.28 8.04
N ALA A 336 -22.12 0.85 6.81
CA ALA A 336 -21.81 -0.54 6.46
C ALA A 336 -20.31 -0.78 6.22
N GLY A 337 -19.53 0.30 6.15
CA GLY A 337 -18.11 0.33 5.87
C GLY A 337 -17.20 -0.12 7.00
N LEU A 338 -15.90 0.06 6.81
CA LEU A 338 -14.85 -0.34 7.75
C LEU A 338 -14.70 0.71 8.86
N ILE A 339 -14.40 0.26 10.08
CA ILE A 339 -13.98 1.13 11.17
C ILE A 339 -12.52 0.84 11.50
N THR A 340 -11.62 1.80 11.29
CA THR A 340 -10.20 1.64 11.66
C THR A 340 -9.90 2.38 12.96
N VAL A 341 -9.25 1.75 13.93
CA VAL A 341 -8.81 2.37 15.19
C VAL A 341 -7.30 2.47 15.22
N PHE A 342 -6.76 3.69 15.22
CA PHE A 342 -5.33 3.90 15.43
C PHE A 342 -5.01 3.80 16.92
N SER A 343 -4.01 3.00 17.28
CA SER A 343 -3.64 2.82 18.69
C SER A 343 -2.14 2.60 18.84
N ASN A 344 -1.59 3.01 19.98
CA ASN A 344 -0.26 2.64 20.42
C ASN A 344 -0.17 1.21 20.97
N GLY A 345 -1.29 0.52 21.15
CA GLY A 345 -1.39 -0.90 21.52
C GLY A 345 -1.05 -1.24 22.98
N ILE A 346 -0.71 -0.25 23.83
CA ILE A 346 -0.29 -0.52 25.22
C ILE A 346 -1.44 -1.05 26.08
N GLN A 347 -2.65 -0.57 25.84
CA GLN A 347 -3.87 -1.03 26.49
C GLN A 347 -4.47 -2.21 25.71
N ALA A 348 -3.71 -3.30 25.56
CA ALA A 348 -4.06 -4.43 24.68
C ALA A 348 -5.49 -4.96 24.88
N GLU A 349 -5.92 -5.21 26.12
CA GLU A 349 -7.28 -5.71 26.40
C GLU A 349 -8.36 -4.70 26.04
N LYS A 350 -8.08 -3.40 26.18
CA LYS A 350 -9.03 -2.35 25.80
C LYS A 350 -9.11 -2.21 24.28
N LEU A 351 -7.99 -2.37 23.57
CA LEU A 351 -8.01 -2.40 22.11
C LEU A 351 -8.80 -3.61 21.62
N ILE A 352 -8.56 -4.78 22.19
CA ILE A 352 -9.30 -6.01 21.86
C ILE A 352 -10.80 -5.83 22.12
N SER A 353 -11.20 -5.25 23.25
CA SER A 353 -12.63 -5.03 23.53
C SER A 353 -13.29 -4.03 22.58
N ILE A 354 -12.56 -3.02 22.09
CA ILE A 354 -13.03 -2.14 21.01
C ILE A 354 -13.24 -2.97 19.73
N LEU A 355 -12.28 -3.80 19.35
CA LEU A 355 -12.36 -4.63 18.14
C LEU A 355 -13.49 -5.67 18.22
N GLU A 356 -13.69 -6.31 19.38
CA GLU A 356 -14.76 -7.28 19.59
C GLU A 356 -16.15 -6.63 19.59
N SER A 357 -16.24 -5.31 19.82
CA SER A 357 -17.51 -4.58 19.78
C SER A 357 -18.08 -4.41 18.36
N ASP A 358 -17.25 -4.55 17.33
CA ASP A 358 -17.67 -4.44 15.94
C ASP A 358 -16.91 -5.42 15.02
N PRO A 359 -17.59 -6.35 14.34
CA PRO A 359 -16.94 -7.36 13.51
C PRO A 359 -16.28 -6.80 12.24
N LYS A 360 -16.61 -5.56 11.84
CA LYS A 360 -15.99 -4.82 10.73
C LYS A 360 -15.11 -3.67 11.24
N SER A 361 -14.49 -3.84 12.41
CA SER A 361 -13.47 -2.92 12.89
C SER A 361 -12.08 -3.51 12.77
N GLU A 362 -11.06 -2.70 12.64
CA GLU A 362 -9.66 -3.13 12.65
C GLU A 362 -8.82 -2.15 13.47
N ALA A 363 -7.61 -2.57 13.85
CA ALA A 363 -6.67 -1.69 14.53
C ALA A 363 -5.40 -1.49 13.70
N VAL A 364 -4.85 -0.27 13.78
CA VAL A 364 -3.54 0.08 13.24
C VAL A 364 -2.62 0.49 14.36
N LEU A 365 -1.64 -0.38 14.64
CA LEU A 365 -0.60 -0.16 15.62
C LEU A 365 0.49 0.72 15.04
N ASN A 366 0.99 1.68 15.82
CA ASN A 366 2.15 2.44 15.36
C ASN A 366 3.42 1.57 15.28
N TYR A 367 4.10 1.56 14.13
CA TYR A 367 5.29 0.76 13.90
C TYR A 367 6.41 1.06 14.92
N SER A 368 6.73 2.34 15.13
CA SER A 368 7.82 2.75 16.03
C SER A 368 7.62 2.22 17.44
N ILE A 369 6.38 2.26 17.91
CA ILE A 369 6.02 1.77 19.25
C ILE A 369 6.13 0.25 19.29
N TYR A 370 5.54 -0.45 18.32
CA TYR A 370 5.52 -1.90 18.28
C TYR A 370 6.93 -2.51 18.20
N HIS A 371 7.82 -1.93 17.39
CA HIS A 371 9.20 -2.40 17.20
C HIS A 371 10.21 -1.76 18.16
N GLY A 372 9.83 -0.74 18.92
CA GLY A 372 10.72 -0.01 19.82
C GLY A 372 11.80 0.79 19.10
N ARG A 373 11.45 1.41 17.96
CA ARG A 373 12.34 2.27 17.17
C ARG A 373 11.88 3.72 17.26
N ASP A 374 12.78 4.64 17.61
CA ASP A 374 12.48 6.08 17.79
C ASP A 374 11.37 6.35 18.82
N ALA A 375 11.05 5.35 19.63
CA ALA A 375 9.99 5.40 20.62
C ALA A 375 10.22 4.28 21.64
N LYS A 376 9.78 4.49 22.89
CA LYS A 376 9.79 3.41 23.89
C LYS A 376 9.06 2.18 23.33
N PRO A 377 9.60 0.95 23.44
CA PRO A 377 8.92 -0.24 22.91
C PRO A 377 7.59 -0.49 23.62
N MET A 378 6.66 -1.08 22.87
CA MET A 378 5.45 -1.68 23.42
C MET A 378 5.84 -2.69 24.51
N PRO A 379 5.19 -2.64 25.69
CA PRO A 379 5.44 -3.64 26.72
C PRO A 379 5.18 -5.06 26.21
N ARG A 380 6.06 -6.01 26.56
CA ARG A 380 5.96 -7.40 26.10
C ARG A 380 4.59 -8.03 26.37
N TYR A 381 4.01 -7.78 27.55
CA TYR A 381 2.68 -8.30 27.88
C TYR A 381 1.59 -7.85 26.89
N ALA A 382 1.66 -6.59 26.43
CA ALA A 382 0.69 -6.03 25.50
C ALA A 382 0.92 -6.60 24.10
N ARG A 383 2.19 -6.66 23.67
CA ARG A 383 2.56 -7.20 22.37
C ARG A 383 2.16 -8.67 22.23
N ASP A 384 2.58 -9.51 23.19
CA ASP A 384 2.31 -10.95 23.17
C ASP A 384 0.79 -11.21 23.13
N ARG A 385 0.00 -10.43 23.88
CA ARG A 385 -1.46 -10.53 23.92
C ARG A 385 -2.12 -10.14 22.58
N LEU A 386 -1.69 -9.04 21.97
CA LEU A 386 -2.21 -8.61 20.67
C LEU A 386 -1.83 -9.60 19.55
N GLU A 387 -0.62 -10.14 19.57
CA GLU A 387 -0.18 -11.15 18.61
C GLU A 387 -0.94 -12.47 18.78
N GLU A 388 -1.24 -12.87 20.01
CA GLU A 388 -2.10 -14.03 20.28
C GLU A 388 -3.50 -13.84 19.71
N TRP A 389 -4.13 -12.71 20.01
CA TRP A 389 -5.46 -12.41 19.50
C TRP A 389 -5.47 -12.31 17.95
N ALA A 390 -4.45 -11.70 17.35
CA ALA A 390 -4.34 -11.56 15.89
C ALA A 390 -4.14 -12.90 15.17
N ARG A 391 -3.54 -13.92 15.82
CA ARG A 391 -3.48 -15.28 15.27
C ARG A 391 -4.86 -15.93 15.17
N GLU A 392 -5.73 -15.66 16.15
CA GLU A 392 -7.10 -16.16 16.19
C GLU A 392 -8.06 -15.30 15.35
N ASN A 393 -7.70 -14.04 15.10
CA ASN A 393 -8.49 -13.04 14.39
C ASN A 393 -7.65 -12.41 13.27
N PRO A 394 -7.33 -13.17 12.20
CA PRO A 394 -6.50 -12.67 11.12
C PRO A 394 -7.13 -11.45 10.43
N ASN A 395 -6.29 -10.55 9.92
CA ASN A 395 -6.69 -9.32 9.20
C ASN A 395 -7.55 -8.35 10.04
N ARG A 396 -7.33 -8.33 11.36
CA ARG A 396 -8.00 -7.39 12.29
C ARG A 396 -7.03 -6.42 12.97
N ILE A 397 -5.73 -6.74 13.00
CA ILE A 397 -4.69 -5.87 13.56
C ILE A 397 -3.56 -5.74 12.53
N PHE A 398 -3.17 -4.50 12.31
CA PHE A 398 -2.15 -4.10 11.36
C PHE A 398 -1.14 -3.16 12.01
N GLN A 399 0.00 -2.94 11.36
CA GLN A 399 1.02 -1.96 11.71
C GLN A 399 1.01 -0.83 10.70
N GLY A 400 0.96 0.42 11.15
CA GLY A 400 1.09 1.58 10.27
C GLY A 400 2.45 1.65 9.57
N TYR A 401 2.60 2.63 8.69
CA TYR A 401 3.84 2.84 7.95
C TYR A 401 5.05 3.04 8.86
N LYS A 402 6.19 2.58 8.33
CA LYS A 402 7.50 2.78 8.91
C LYS A 402 8.02 4.22 8.69
N VAL A 403 7.48 4.95 7.73
CA VAL A 403 7.98 6.30 7.41
C VAL A 403 7.71 7.26 8.56
N LEU A 404 8.74 8.01 8.95
CA LEU A 404 8.62 9.20 9.77
C LEU A 404 8.91 10.43 8.92
N PHE A 405 8.19 11.51 9.21
CA PHE A 405 8.51 12.81 8.66
C PHE A 405 9.13 13.66 9.75
N HIS A 406 10.03 14.54 9.35
CA HIS A 406 10.59 15.58 10.21
C HIS A 406 9.54 16.68 10.49
N ALA A 407 8.48 16.29 11.19
CA ALA A 407 7.37 17.13 11.61
C ALA A 407 7.02 16.82 13.08
N GLY A 408 6.46 17.81 13.79
CA GLY A 408 6.08 17.64 15.20
C GLY A 408 7.21 17.86 16.21
N GLY A 409 7.00 17.35 17.44
CA GLY A 409 7.84 17.65 18.62
C GLY A 409 9.30 17.19 18.54
N GLY A 410 9.61 16.31 17.60
CA GLY A 410 10.91 15.67 17.43
C GLY A 410 11.38 15.69 15.97
N ALA A 411 10.86 16.64 15.18
CA ALA A 411 11.28 16.86 13.81
C ALA A 411 12.81 17.04 13.64
N GLU A 412 13.50 17.54 14.67
CA GLU A 412 14.96 17.74 14.66
C GLU A 412 15.76 16.48 15.06
N GLN A 413 15.10 15.36 15.37
CA GLN A 413 15.79 14.15 15.77
C GLN A 413 16.35 13.41 14.56
N GLU A 414 17.51 12.80 14.74
CA GLU A 414 18.05 11.85 13.78
C GLU A 414 17.25 10.54 13.89
N PHE A 415 16.71 10.09 12.77
CA PHE A 415 15.98 8.83 12.68
C PHE A 415 16.85 7.76 12.01
N ASP A 416 16.52 6.48 12.23
CA ASP A 416 17.09 5.42 11.41
C ASP A 416 16.83 5.74 9.93
N ARG A 417 17.88 5.75 9.09
CA ARG A 417 17.77 6.00 7.64
C ARG A 417 16.66 5.18 6.97
N ASP A 418 16.47 3.96 7.45
CA ASP A 418 15.46 3.03 6.93
C ASP A 418 13.99 3.42 7.26
N ARG A 419 13.79 4.56 7.94
CA ARG A 419 12.52 5.22 8.30
C ARG A 419 12.27 6.51 7.51
N GLU A 420 13.28 7.02 6.82
CA GLU A 420 13.14 8.27 6.07
C GLU A 420 12.23 8.07 4.86
N SER A 421 11.47 9.09 4.51
CA SER A 421 10.54 9.03 3.37
C SER A 421 11.27 8.77 2.05
N GLU A 422 12.50 9.25 1.90
CA GLU A 422 13.39 8.96 0.76
C GLU A 422 13.71 7.46 0.65
N TYR A 423 13.99 6.79 1.78
CA TYR A 423 14.27 5.35 1.81
C TYR A 423 13.06 4.49 1.40
N HIS A 424 11.86 5.05 1.49
CA HIS A 424 10.62 4.36 1.16
C HIS A 424 10.07 4.71 -0.22
N GLY A 425 10.85 5.41 -1.06
CA GLY A 425 10.42 5.83 -2.39
C GLY A 425 9.31 6.88 -2.39
N MET A 426 8.89 7.35 -1.21
CA MET A 426 7.91 8.43 -1.07
C MET A 426 8.55 9.80 -1.31
N GLY A 427 9.88 9.89 -1.12
CA GLY A 427 10.64 11.11 -1.29
C GLY A 427 10.18 12.22 -0.33
N ASN A 428 10.30 13.47 -0.75
CA ASN A 428 9.91 14.64 0.04
C ASN A 428 8.49 15.14 -0.27
N ARG A 429 7.67 14.32 -0.94
CA ARG A 429 6.32 14.68 -1.39
C ARG A 429 5.26 14.46 -0.31
N CYS A 430 4.12 15.12 -0.48
CA CYS A 430 2.95 14.93 0.37
C CYS A 430 2.41 13.50 0.24
N LEU A 431 2.01 12.92 1.38
CA LEU A 431 1.39 11.60 1.41
C LEU A 431 -0.07 11.56 0.94
N ARG A 432 -0.68 12.73 0.72
CA ARG A 432 -2.09 12.87 0.33
C ARG A 432 -3.02 12.09 1.28
N CYS A 433 -2.80 12.26 2.58
CA CYS A 433 -3.61 11.65 3.63
C CYS A 433 -5.06 12.16 3.59
N PHE A 434 -5.95 11.40 4.22
CA PHE A 434 -7.39 11.66 4.17
C PHE A 434 -7.85 12.82 5.07
N PRO A 435 -9.02 13.40 4.76
CA PRO A 435 -9.62 14.45 5.59
C PRO A 435 -9.87 13.99 7.03
N VAL A 436 -9.97 14.98 7.92
CA VAL A 436 -10.26 14.79 9.34
C VAL A 436 -11.49 15.60 9.71
N LEU A 437 -12.42 14.99 10.44
CA LEU A 437 -13.47 15.69 11.16
C LEU A 437 -13.14 15.67 12.66
N THR A 438 -12.95 16.85 13.22
CA THR A 438 -12.63 17.02 14.65
C THR A 438 -13.88 17.00 15.51
N THR A 439 -13.74 16.67 16.79
CA THR A 439 -14.84 16.78 17.79
C THR A 439 -15.34 18.20 18.02
N LYS A 440 -14.61 19.20 17.53
CA LYS A 440 -15.06 20.62 17.48
C LYS A 440 -15.90 20.92 16.23
N GLY A 441 -16.20 19.91 15.41
CA GLY A 441 -17.01 20.02 14.21
C GLY A 441 -16.32 20.71 13.03
N ARG A 442 -14.98 20.73 12.98
CA ARG A 442 -14.22 21.26 11.84
C ARG A 442 -13.69 20.15 10.96
N PHE A 443 -13.82 20.31 9.64
CA PHE A 443 -13.12 19.50 8.66
C PHE A 443 -11.74 20.07 8.37
N HIS A 444 -10.75 19.19 8.31
CA HIS A 444 -9.35 19.51 8.11
C HIS A 444 -8.77 18.64 6.99
N ALA A 445 -7.93 19.21 6.14
CA ALA A 445 -7.41 18.50 4.97
C ALA A 445 -6.30 17.47 5.27
N CYS A 446 -5.68 17.53 6.45
CA CYS A 446 -4.55 16.67 6.81
C CYS A 446 -4.62 16.23 8.28
N PRO A 447 -4.41 14.94 8.59
CA PRO A 447 -4.43 14.43 9.96
C PRO A 447 -3.19 14.80 10.77
N PHE A 448 -2.02 14.94 10.13
CA PHE A 448 -0.80 15.35 10.81
C PHE A 448 -0.82 16.83 11.23
N ALA A 449 -1.67 17.62 10.58
CA ALA A 449 -1.87 19.04 10.87
C ALA A 449 -3.22 19.31 11.55
N ALA A 450 -3.94 18.32 12.08
CA ALA A 450 -5.32 18.47 12.58
C ALA A 450 -5.52 19.55 13.66
N GLU A 451 -4.43 19.99 14.34
CA GLU A 451 -4.45 21.08 15.32
C GLU A 451 -3.85 22.40 14.81
N VAL A 452 -3.43 22.47 13.53
CA VAL A 452 -2.89 23.68 12.91
C VAL A 452 -4.04 24.56 12.45
N ASP A 453 -4.32 25.64 13.18
CA ASP A 453 -5.37 26.59 12.82
C ASP A 453 -4.94 27.49 11.65
N SER A 454 -5.17 27.02 10.42
CA SER A 454 -4.78 27.69 9.19
C SER A 454 -5.83 27.52 8.10
N PRO A 455 -6.11 28.56 7.30
CA PRO A 455 -7.05 28.46 6.17
C PRO A 455 -6.56 27.49 5.08
N HIS A 456 -5.28 27.09 5.09
CA HIS A 456 -4.73 26.13 4.12
C HIS A 456 -5.35 24.74 4.20
N PHE A 457 -5.96 24.41 5.33
CA PHE A 457 -6.49 23.08 5.58
C PHE A 457 -8.00 23.09 5.86
N ASP A 458 -8.67 24.25 5.80
CA ASP A 458 -10.08 24.38 6.16
C ASP A 458 -10.99 23.86 5.06
N LEU A 459 -11.57 22.68 5.26
CA LEU A 459 -12.50 22.10 4.30
C LEU A 459 -13.96 22.44 4.62
N GLY A 460 -14.23 23.11 5.74
CA GLY A 460 -15.56 23.41 6.24
C GLY A 460 -15.80 22.94 7.68
N ALA A 461 -17.07 22.88 8.07
CA ALA A 461 -17.50 22.49 9.40
C ALA A 461 -18.81 21.67 9.37
N VAL A 462 -19.26 21.16 10.51
CA VAL A 462 -20.61 20.58 10.67
C VAL A 462 -21.67 21.54 10.11
N GLY A 463 -22.55 21.01 9.27
CA GLY A 463 -23.53 21.77 8.48
C GLY A 463 -23.05 22.13 7.06
N THR A 464 -21.77 21.93 6.74
CA THR A 464 -21.25 22.08 5.37
C THR A 464 -21.73 20.91 4.53
N LYS A 465 -22.17 21.18 3.30
CA LYS A 465 -22.58 20.13 2.35
C LYS A 465 -21.39 19.22 2.03
N SER A 466 -21.64 17.91 1.97
CA SER A 466 -20.61 16.91 1.66
C SER A 466 -19.92 17.19 0.31
N GLU A 467 -20.69 17.60 -0.70
CA GLU A 467 -20.18 18.04 -2.01
C GLU A 467 -19.15 19.19 -1.91
N THR A 468 -19.37 20.14 -1.00
CA THR A 468 -18.46 21.26 -0.75
C THR A 468 -17.20 20.79 -0.02
N VAL A 469 -17.35 20.02 1.06
CA VAL A 469 -16.20 19.44 1.79
C VAL A 469 -15.29 18.67 0.85
N PHE A 470 -15.91 17.86 0.00
CA PHE A 470 -15.22 17.05 -0.98
C PHE A 470 -14.57 17.86 -2.11
N GLY A 471 -15.28 18.87 -2.64
CA GLY A 471 -14.71 19.83 -3.59
C GLY A 471 -13.50 20.58 -3.03
N ASN A 472 -13.55 20.97 -1.76
CA ASN A 472 -12.44 21.63 -1.06
C ASN A 472 -11.26 20.69 -0.90
N TYR A 473 -11.50 19.42 -0.55
CA TYR A 473 -10.43 18.44 -0.44
C TYR A 473 -9.75 18.20 -1.79
N ARG A 474 -10.49 18.12 -2.90
CA ARG A 474 -9.89 18.06 -4.26
C ARG A 474 -9.05 19.28 -4.59
N SER A 475 -9.51 20.46 -4.16
CA SER A 475 -8.76 21.70 -4.36
C SER A 475 -7.48 21.73 -3.52
N PHE A 476 -7.51 21.19 -2.31
CA PHE A 476 -6.31 20.97 -1.50
C PHE A 476 -5.34 20.02 -2.20
N LEU A 477 -5.79 18.91 -2.76
CA LEU A 477 -4.92 17.97 -3.48
C LEU A 477 -4.28 18.59 -4.74
N ARG A 478 -5.01 19.41 -5.50
CA ARG A 478 -4.41 20.17 -6.62
C ARG A 478 -3.37 21.17 -6.13
N TRP A 479 -3.68 21.91 -5.06
CA TRP A 479 -2.72 22.82 -4.43
C TRP A 479 -1.46 22.09 -3.93
N VAL A 480 -1.60 20.87 -3.43
CA VAL A 480 -0.45 20.03 -3.05
C VAL A 480 0.49 19.85 -4.25
N ASP A 481 -0.08 19.54 -5.41
CA ASP A 481 0.70 19.22 -6.62
C ASP A 481 1.29 20.46 -7.29
N GLU A 482 0.56 21.56 -7.27
CA GLU A 482 0.91 22.79 -7.99
C GLU A 482 1.80 23.71 -7.14
N GLU A 483 1.67 23.69 -5.81
CA GLU A 483 2.31 24.66 -4.92
C GLU A 483 3.17 24.00 -3.83
N LEU A 484 2.61 23.09 -3.02
CA LEU A 484 3.31 22.51 -1.87
C LEU A 484 4.52 21.67 -2.26
N ASP A 485 4.31 20.62 -3.06
CA ASP A 485 5.35 19.68 -3.47
C ASP A 485 6.49 20.41 -4.22
N PRO A 486 6.21 21.30 -5.20
CA PRO A 486 7.25 22.10 -5.86
C PRO A 486 8.02 23.01 -4.91
N ALA A 487 7.36 23.69 -3.97
CA ALA A 487 8.02 24.58 -3.02
C ALA A 487 8.90 23.80 -2.02
N ALA A 488 8.41 22.67 -1.52
CA ALA A 488 9.17 21.78 -0.64
C ALA A 488 10.44 21.26 -1.36
N ALA A 489 10.29 20.82 -2.61
CA ALA A 489 11.41 20.38 -3.44
C ALA A 489 12.43 21.49 -3.70
N ALA A 490 11.98 22.72 -4.02
CA ALA A 490 12.85 23.87 -4.25
C ALA A 490 13.67 24.26 -3.00
N ARG A 491 13.12 24.03 -1.81
CA ARG A 491 13.78 24.28 -0.53
C ARG A 491 14.64 23.11 -0.04
N GLY A 492 14.44 21.91 -0.60
CA GLY A 492 15.12 20.69 -0.15
C GLY A 492 14.60 20.18 1.19
N VAL A 493 13.31 20.35 1.48
CA VAL A 493 12.64 19.82 2.69
C VAL A 493 11.47 18.91 2.31
N SER A 494 10.96 18.14 3.26
CA SER A 494 9.73 17.37 3.04
C SER A 494 8.48 18.26 2.98
N SER A 495 7.44 17.81 2.30
CA SER A 495 6.16 18.52 2.23
C SER A 495 5.49 18.64 3.60
N CYS A 496 5.65 17.63 4.45
CA CYS A 496 5.23 17.70 5.85
C CYS A 496 5.99 18.79 6.61
N GLU A 497 7.31 18.89 6.44
CA GLU A 497 8.11 19.96 7.05
C GLU A 497 7.68 21.33 6.53
N MET A 498 7.45 21.47 5.23
CA MET A 498 6.97 22.70 4.61
C MET A 498 5.63 23.14 5.24
N CYS A 499 4.66 22.23 5.38
CA CYS A 499 3.38 22.49 6.04
C CYS A 499 3.49 22.84 7.53
N HIS A 500 4.50 22.33 8.24
CA HIS A 500 4.65 22.57 9.68
C HIS A 500 5.49 23.81 10.01
N ARG A 501 6.46 24.18 9.17
CA ARG A 501 7.44 25.23 9.48
C ARG A 501 7.38 26.44 8.56
N HIS A 502 6.86 26.26 7.35
CA HIS A 502 6.97 27.23 6.26
C HIS A 502 5.62 27.48 5.57
N LEU A 503 4.51 27.08 6.20
CA LEU A 503 3.17 27.20 5.61
C LEU A 503 2.80 28.63 5.22
N ALA A 504 3.25 29.62 5.99
CA ALA A 504 2.99 31.03 5.72
C ALA A 504 3.66 31.54 4.42
N GLU A 505 4.58 30.78 3.85
CA GLU A 505 5.25 31.10 2.59
C GLU A 505 4.47 30.60 1.36
N LEU A 506 3.46 29.76 1.57
CA LEU A 506 2.63 29.20 0.50
C LEU A 506 1.36 30.04 0.30
N PRO A 507 0.81 30.07 -0.93
CA PRO A 507 -0.51 30.63 -1.15
C PRO A 507 -1.58 29.74 -0.49
N VAL A 508 -2.68 30.34 -0.04
CA VAL A 508 -3.84 29.59 0.49
C VAL A 508 -4.56 28.92 -0.68
N PRO A 509 -4.97 27.64 -0.59
CA PRO A 509 -5.77 26.99 -1.62
C PRO A 509 -7.10 27.72 -1.86
N GLU A 510 -7.54 27.77 -3.11
CA GLU A 510 -8.87 28.30 -3.45
C GLU A 510 -9.95 27.26 -3.16
N PHE A 511 -10.58 27.39 -1.98
CA PHE A 511 -11.71 26.55 -1.58
C PHE A 511 -13.05 27.14 -2.06
N ALA A 512 -13.98 26.25 -2.40
CA ALA A 512 -15.38 26.60 -2.59
C ALA A 512 -16.00 26.94 -1.22
N GLY A 513 -16.52 28.16 -1.10
CA GLY A 513 -17.13 28.68 0.13
C GLY A 513 -18.49 28.10 0.47
#